data_AF-A0A1E4LDL1-F1
#
_entry.id   AF-A0A1E4LDL1-F1
#
_cell.length_a   1.000
_cell.length_b   1.000
_cell.length_c   1.000
_cell.angle_alpha   90.00
_cell.angle_beta   90.00
_cell.angle_gamma   90.00
#
_symmetry.space_group_name_H-M   'P 1'
#
loop_
_entity.id
_entity.type
_entity.pdbx_description
1 polymer ?
#
loop_
_entity_poly.entity_id
_entity_poly.type
_entity_poly.pdbx_seq_one_letter_code
_entity_poly.pdbx_strand_id
1 'polypeptide(L)'
;MKKAFPPARTKARDGSLAKDWQYTTEKPAEDWFKPEFNSTSWKSAPGGFGNKDNAEKTKWTTSDIWLRQSFDYEPITFERGLIAIHYDNAAQIYINGALVWAAEEGTWNDGYDGMEVTAALRKALKKGKNVVAVHCHQNDGGQFIDLGILLGSSGNKE
;
A
#
# COMPACT_ATOMS: atom_id res chain seq x y z
N MET A 1 -6.74 -30.08 -8.21
CA MET A 1 -5.53 -29.41 -7.68
C MET A 1 -5.32 -28.11 -8.44
N LYS A 2 -5.60 -26.97 -7.80
CA LYS A 2 -5.31 -25.66 -8.40
C LYS A 2 -3.83 -25.37 -8.15
N LYS A 3 -3.02 -25.24 -9.20
CA LYS A 3 -1.62 -24.79 -9.07
C LYS A 3 -1.67 -23.35 -8.57
N ALA A 4 -1.45 -23.14 -7.27
CA ALA A 4 -1.15 -21.82 -6.74
C ALA A 4 0.19 -21.40 -7.34
N PHE A 5 0.20 -20.31 -8.11
CA PHE A 5 1.45 -19.67 -8.46
C PHE A 5 2.10 -19.19 -7.15
N PRO A 6 3.40 -19.46 -6.92
CA PRO A 6 4.07 -18.91 -5.76
C PRO A 6 4.00 -17.36 -5.84
N PRO A 7 3.74 -16.64 -4.74
CA PRO A 7 3.80 -15.19 -4.75
C PRO A 7 5.19 -14.77 -5.20
N ALA A 8 5.26 -13.91 -6.22
CA ALA A 8 6.51 -13.34 -6.67
C ALA A 8 7.06 -12.46 -5.54
N ARG A 9 8.04 -12.97 -4.79
CA ARG A 9 8.76 -12.19 -3.78
C ARG A 9 9.63 -11.16 -4.48
N THR A 10 9.14 -9.93 -4.56
CA THR A 10 9.94 -8.79 -5.01
C THR A 10 10.91 -8.38 -3.89
N LYS A 11 12.21 -8.35 -4.20
CA LYS A 11 13.27 -7.81 -3.32
C LYS A 11 13.62 -6.35 -3.64
N ALA A 12 12.91 -5.73 -4.59
CA ALA A 12 13.21 -4.36 -5.00
C ALA A 12 12.80 -3.40 -3.87
N ARG A 13 13.79 -2.71 -3.29
CA ARG A 13 13.56 -1.54 -2.44
C ARG A 13 13.55 -0.31 -3.33
N ASP A 14 12.63 0.60 -3.08
CA ASP A 14 12.39 1.80 -3.89
C ASP A 14 13.58 2.78 -3.90
N GLY A 15 14.59 2.57 -3.04
CA GLY A 15 15.85 3.30 -3.04
C GLY A 15 15.66 4.80 -2.89
N SER A 16 16.32 5.59 -3.75
CA SER A 16 16.20 7.04 -3.81
C SER A 16 14.89 7.55 -4.44
N LEU A 17 14.05 6.66 -4.98
CA LEU A 17 12.74 7.00 -5.53
C LEU A 17 11.64 6.97 -4.48
N ALA A 18 11.93 6.46 -3.27
CA ALA A 18 11.01 6.46 -2.15
C ALA A 18 10.61 7.89 -1.79
N LYS A 19 9.33 8.20 -1.92
CA LYS A 19 8.74 9.45 -1.41
C LYS A 19 8.22 9.20 0.00
N ASP A 20 8.20 10.27 0.81
CA ASP A 20 7.54 10.21 2.11
C ASP A 20 6.04 9.98 1.97
N TRP A 21 5.48 9.35 2.99
CA TRP A 21 4.06 9.22 3.22
C TRP A 21 3.60 10.31 4.18
N GLN A 22 2.41 10.86 3.91
CA GLN A 22 1.67 11.61 4.92
C GLN A 22 0.93 10.62 5.81
N TYR A 23 0.97 10.80 7.13
CA TYR A 23 0.33 9.88 8.06
C TYR A 23 -0.29 10.54 9.28
N THR A 24 -1.30 9.87 9.84
CA THR A 24 -1.88 10.15 11.15
C THR A 24 -2.20 8.84 11.87
N THR A 25 -2.21 8.87 13.20
CA THR A 25 -2.68 7.79 14.08
C THR A 25 -3.98 8.17 14.79
N GLU A 26 -4.51 9.36 14.50
CA GLU A 26 -5.81 9.82 14.95
C GLU A 26 -6.82 9.60 13.83
N LYS A 27 -8.00 9.08 14.16
CA LYS A 27 -9.04 8.78 13.18
C LYS A 27 -9.38 10.05 12.38
N PRO A 28 -9.16 10.06 11.06
CA PRO A 28 -9.49 11.21 10.22
C PRO A 28 -10.98 11.23 9.87
N ALA A 29 -11.40 12.25 9.11
CA ALA A 29 -12.76 12.32 8.58
C ALA A 29 -13.07 11.11 7.67
N GLU A 30 -14.33 10.73 7.58
CA GLU A 30 -14.78 9.52 6.86
C GLU A 30 -14.41 9.48 5.37
N ASP A 31 -14.08 10.62 4.74
CA ASP A 31 -13.70 10.72 3.33
C ASP A 31 -12.19 10.89 3.09
N TRP A 32 -11.36 10.61 4.10
CA TRP A 32 -9.90 10.74 4.05
C TRP A 32 -9.22 10.06 2.85
N PHE A 33 -9.83 8.98 2.34
CA PHE A 33 -9.32 8.17 1.23
C PHE A 33 -9.62 8.77 -0.16
N LYS A 34 -10.42 9.84 -0.25
CA LYS A 34 -10.71 10.54 -1.50
C LYS A 34 -9.55 11.43 -1.94
N PRO A 35 -9.37 11.67 -3.25
CA PRO A 35 -8.26 12.48 -3.74
C PRO A 35 -8.34 13.96 -3.33
N GLU A 36 -9.54 14.48 -3.05
CA GLU A 36 -9.78 15.87 -2.64
C GLU A 36 -9.48 16.13 -1.16
N PHE A 37 -9.33 15.08 -0.34
CA PHE A 37 -9.09 15.25 1.09
C PHE A 37 -7.80 16.01 1.35
N ASN A 38 -7.83 16.94 2.30
CA ASN A 38 -6.68 17.76 2.67
C ASN A 38 -5.95 17.15 3.87
N SER A 39 -4.80 16.53 3.62
CA SER A 39 -3.92 15.94 4.66
C SER A 39 -2.69 16.80 4.95
N THR A 40 -2.70 18.11 4.69
CA THR A 40 -1.53 18.97 4.96
C THR A 40 -1.17 19.07 6.44
N SER A 41 -2.11 18.81 7.35
CA SER A 41 -1.86 18.74 8.80
C SER A 41 -1.25 17.42 9.26
N TRP A 42 -1.19 16.40 8.40
CA TRP A 42 -0.63 15.09 8.73
C TRP A 42 0.90 15.15 8.79
N LYS A 43 1.49 14.26 9.59
CA LYS A 43 2.95 14.12 9.67
C LYS A 43 3.49 13.53 8.37
N SER A 44 4.78 13.73 8.09
CA SER A 44 5.47 13.17 6.93
C SER A 44 6.62 12.28 7.39
N ALA A 45 6.78 11.09 6.82
CA ALA A 45 7.87 10.17 7.12
C ALA A 45 8.06 9.10 6.00
N PRO A 46 9.24 8.48 5.88
CA PRO A 46 9.46 7.41 4.90
C PRO A 46 8.61 6.15 5.18
N GLY A 47 8.31 5.39 4.13
CA GLY A 47 7.58 4.12 4.21
C GLY A 47 8.30 3.03 5.00
N GLY A 48 7.58 1.98 5.41
CA GLY A 48 8.02 1.01 6.41
C GLY A 48 7.66 1.48 7.82
N PHE A 49 6.36 1.53 8.11
CA PHE A 49 5.83 1.94 9.41
C PHE A 49 5.65 0.72 10.31
N GLY A 50 6.13 0.75 11.54
CA GLY A 50 5.91 -0.36 12.45
C GLY A 50 6.74 -0.31 13.73
N ASN A 51 6.85 -1.48 14.36
CA ASN A 51 7.63 -1.71 15.57
C ASN A 51 8.18 -3.16 15.61
N LYS A 52 8.53 -3.72 14.44
CA LYS A 52 8.93 -5.13 14.25
C LYS A 52 10.43 -5.21 13.97
N ASP A 53 11.20 -5.52 15.01
CA ASP A 53 12.62 -5.91 14.97
C ASP A 53 13.59 -4.96 14.22
N ASN A 54 13.32 -3.64 14.23
CA ASN A 54 14.08 -2.61 13.50
C ASN A 54 14.06 -2.77 11.96
N ALA A 55 13.06 -3.47 11.41
CA ALA A 55 12.82 -3.50 9.97
C ALA A 55 12.13 -2.21 9.49
N GLU A 56 11.46 -1.50 10.39
CA GLU A 56 10.79 -0.23 10.14
C GLU A 56 11.78 0.92 9.89
N LYS A 57 11.40 1.84 9.00
CA LYS A 57 12.05 3.14 8.86
C LYS A 57 11.34 4.22 9.67
N THR A 58 10.05 4.03 9.92
CA THR A 58 9.23 4.95 10.71
C THR A 58 8.56 4.19 11.83
N LYS A 59 8.75 4.66 13.06
CA LYS A 59 8.12 4.04 14.22
C LYS A 59 6.62 4.34 14.27
N TRP A 60 5.81 3.29 14.43
CA TRP A 60 4.38 3.36 14.66
C TRP A 60 4.01 2.32 15.72
N THR A 61 3.25 2.71 16.75
CA THR A 61 2.94 1.88 17.94
C THR A 61 1.48 1.96 18.41
N THR A 62 0.59 2.61 17.67
CA THR A 62 -0.84 2.75 18.02
C THR A 62 -1.66 1.67 17.31
N SER A 63 -2.92 1.47 17.70
CA SER A 63 -3.79 0.50 17.01
C SER A 63 -4.06 0.86 15.56
N ASP A 64 -4.15 2.14 15.22
CA ASP A 64 -4.47 2.54 13.86
C ASP A 64 -3.44 3.50 13.27
N ILE A 65 -3.26 3.37 11.95
CA ILE A 65 -2.54 4.35 11.14
C ILE A 65 -3.25 4.53 9.80
N TRP A 66 -3.33 5.80 9.40
CA TRP A 66 -3.80 6.21 8.09
C TRP A 66 -2.64 6.83 7.33
N LEU A 67 -2.42 6.37 6.11
CA LEU A 67 -1.34 6.80 5.22
C LEU A 67 -1.93 7.38 3.94
N ARG A 68 -1.30 8.41 3.39
CA ARG A 68 -1.59 8.97 2.07
C ARG A 68 -0.32 9.33 1.34
N GLN A 69 -0.29 9.04 0.05
CA GLN A 69 0.79 9.47 -0.84
C GLN A 69 0.22 9.82 -2.21
N SER A 70 0.79 10.86 -2.83
CA SER A 70 0.49 11.23 -4.21
C SER A 70 1.58 10.73 -5.15
N PHE A 71 1.18 10.27 -6.33
CA PHE A 71 2.09 9.86 -7.39
C PHE A 71 1.55 10.26 -8.76
N ASP A 72 2.44 10.46 -9.72
CA ASP A 72 2.08 10.72 -11.11
C ASP A 72 2.03 9.42 -11.89
N TYR A 73 1.01 9.27 -12.72
CA TYR A 73 0.81 8.10 -13.57
C TYR A 73 0.58 8.55 -15.02
N GLU A 74 1.47 8.13 -15.90
CA GLU A 74 1.18 8.15 -17.34
C GLU A 74 0.57 6.80 -17.72
N PRO A 75 -0.60 6.76 -18.38
CA PRO A 75 -1.25 5.52 -18.77
C PRO A 75 -0.32 4.63 -19.60
N ILE A 76 -0.12 3.42 -19.10
CA ILE A 76 0.57 2.34 -19.81
C ILE A 76 -0.38 1.16 -19.94
N THR A 77 -0.26 0.40 -21.03
CA THR A 77 -0.86 -0.92 -21.09
C THR A 77 -0.08 -1.85 -20.18
N PHE A 78 -0.73 -2.38 -19.15
CA PHE A 78 -0.15 -3.40 -18.27
C PHE A 78 -1.06 -4.63 -18.24
N GLU A 79 -0.48 -5.81 -18.26
CA GLU A 79 -1.23 -7.08 -18.19
C GLU A 79 -1.55 -7.48 -16.76
N ARG A 80 -0.65 -7.15 -15.84
CA ARG A 80 -0.77 -7.51 -14.44
C ARG A 80 -0.51 -6.30 -13.55
N GLY A 81 -1.39 -6.08 -12.59
CA GLY A 81 -1.24 -5.04 -11.59
C GLY A 81 -1.28 -5.63 -10.19
N LEU A 82 -0.29 -5.32 -9.37
CA LEU A 82 -0.15 -5.84 -8.01
C LEU A 82 -0.07 -4.69 -7.00
N ILE A 83 -0.60 -4.93 -5.80
CA ILE A 83 -0.10 -4.30 -4.58
C ILE A 83 0.95 -5.26 -4.00
N ALA A 84 2.21 -4.82 -3.94
CA ALA A 84 3.23 -5.50 -3.14
C ALA A 84 3.15 -4.94 -1.71
N ILE A 85 2.71 -5.74 -0.73
CA ILE A 85 2.42 -5.27 0.63
C ILE A 85 3.01 -6.19 1.70
N HIS A 86 3.54 -5.57 2.76
CA HIS A 86 3.83 -6.19 4.05
C HIS A 86 2.95 -5.51 5.09
N TYR A 87 2.13 -6.28 5.81
CA TYR A 87 1.16 -5.76 6.76
C TYR A 87 0.96 -6.70 7.96
N ASP A 88 0.73 -6.10 9.12
CA ASP A 88 0.45 -6.76 10.40
C ASP A 88 -0.22 -5.72 11.32
N ASN A 89 -1.55 -5.71 11.49
CA ASN A 89 -2.59 -6.56 10.90
C ASN A 89 -3.50 -5.73 9.98
N ALA A 90 -4.46 -6.38 9.29
CA ALA A 90 -5.64 -5.79 8.63
C ALA A 90 -5.42 -4.46 7.90
N ALA A 91 -5.54 -4.45 6.58
CA ALA A 91 -5.30 -3.25 5.81
C ALA A 91 -6.38 -3.01 4.75
N GLN A 92 -6.68 -1.74 4.50
CA GLN A 92 -7.54 -1.28 3.42
C GLN A 92 -6.74 -0.33 2.53
N ILE A 93 -6.74 -0.59 1.22
CA ILE A 93 -6.00 0.21 0.25
C ILE A 93 -6.99 0.82 -0.74
N TYR A 94 -6.90 2.13 -0.88
CA TYR A 94 -7.70 2.93 -1.78
C TYR A 94 -6.82 3.62 -2.80
N ILE A 95 -7.31 3.75 -4.03
CA ILE A 95 -6.71 4.59 -5.06
C ILE A 95 -7.80 5.52 -5.59
N ASN A 96 -7.54 6.84 -5.50
CA ASN A 96 -8.48 7.88 -5.91
C ASN A 96 -9.90 7.67 -5.37
N GLY A 97 -10.04 7.26 -4.11
CA GLY A 97 -11.33 7.01 -3.49
C GLY A 97 -11.90 5.59 -3.68
N ALA A 98 -11.38 4.79 -4.59
CA ALA A 98 -11.85 3.43 -4.85
C ALA A 98 -11.07 2.42 -4.01
N LEU A 99 -11.76 1.56 -3.26
CA LEU A 99 -11.14 0.42 -2.58
C LEU A 99 -10.60 -0.56 -3.63
N VAL A 100 -9.29 -0.82 -3.61
CA VAL A 100 -8.62 -1.72 -4.56
C VAL A 100 -8.23 -3.06 -3.95
N TRP A 101 -8.02 -3.09 -2.63
CA TRP A 101 -7.70 -4.31 -1.89
C TRP A 101 -7.99 -4.10 -0.40
N ALA A 102 -8.38 -5.19 0.27
CA ALA A 102 -8.52 -5.22 1.71
C ALA A 102 -8.09 -6.59 2.27
N ALA A 103 -7.58 -6.56 3.49
CA ALA A 103 -7.31 -7.71 4.34
C ALA A 103 -8.10 -7.57 5.64
N GLU A 104 -8.72 -8.68 6.07
CA GLU A 104 -9.59 -8.73 7.23
C GLU A 104 -8.81 -8.66 8.55
N GLU A 105 -9.50 -8.33 9.64
CA GLU A 105 -8.94 -8.38 10.99
C GLU A 105 -8.33 -9.75 11.32
N GLY A 106 -7.15 -9.72 11.94
CA GLY A 106 -6.39 -10.93 12.29
C GLY A 106 -5.58 -11.55 11.15
N THR A 107 -5.56 -10.95 9.96
CA THR A 107 -4.68 -11.37 8.86
C THR A 107 -3.41 -10.52 8.79
N TRP A 108 -2.30 -11.17 8.46
CA TRP A 108 -0.95 -10.61 8.34
C TRP A 108 -0.07 -11.40 7.37
N ASN A 109 1.11 -10.87 7.07
CA ASN A 109 2.20 -11.60 6.44
C ASN A 109 3.58 -11.24 7.04
N ASP A 110 4.57 -12.11 6.83
CA ASP A 110 5.95 -11.94 7.36
C ASP A 110 6.91 -11.24 6.37
N GLY A 111 6.37 -10.61 5.34
CA GLY A 111 7.14 -9.90 4.33
C GLY A 111 6.28 -9.40 3.18
N TYR A 112 6.90 -8.93 2.11
CA TYR A 112 6.16 -8.44 0.95
C TYR A 112 5.58 -9.59 0.13
N ASP A 113 4.25 -9.59 0.00
CA ASP A 113 3.50 -10.42 -0.92
C ASP A 113 2.84 -9.58 -2.01
N GLY A 114 2.74 -10.13 -3.22
CA GLY A 114 2.09 -9.49 -4.35
C GLY A 114 0.61 -9.87 -4.44
N MET A 115 -0.28 -8.93 -4.11
CA MET A 115 -1.73 -9.06 -4.21
C MET A 115 -2.20 -8.59 -5.57
N GLU A 116 -2.77 -9.48 -6.38
CA GLU A 116 -3.21 -9.15 -7.72
C GLU A 116 -4.53 -8.38 -7.73
N VAL A 117 -4.49 -7.18 -8.30
CA VAL A 117 -5.59 -6.19 -8.29
C VAL A 117 -5.77 -5.55 -9.67
N THR A 118 -5.36 -6.24 -10.74
CA THR A 118 -5.29 -5.72 -12.12
C THR A 118 -6.55 -4.96 -12.54
N ALA A 119 -7.73 -5.56 -12.37
CA ALA A 119 -8.99 -4.94 -12.76
C ALA A 119 -9.32 -3.68 -11.94
N ALA A 120 -9.04 -3.73 -10.63
CA ALA A 120 -9.26 -2.59 -9.73
C ALA A 120 -8.31 -1.42 -10.06
N LEU A 121 -7.03 -1.70 -10.31
CA LEU A 121 -6.06 -0.68 -10.72
C LEU A 121 -6.45 -0.03 -12.05
N ARG A 122 -6.87 -0.81 -13.06
CA ARG A 122 -7.33 -0.26 -14.34
C ARG A 122 -8.52 0.68 -14.20
N LYS A 123 -9.41 0.42 -13.23
CA LYS A 123 -10.58 1.25 -12.96
C LYS A 123 -10.24 2.50 -12.14
N ALA A 124 -9.30 2.40 -11.21
CA ALA A 124 -9.00 3.44 -10.24
C ALA A 124 -7.92 4.44 -10.70
N LEU A 125 -6.94 3.98 -11.49
CA LEU A 125 -5.85 4.84 -11.98
C LEU A 125 -6.35 5.82 -13.04
N LYS A 126 -5.88 7.06 -12.95
CA LYS A 126 -6.16 8.12 -13.95
C LYS A 126 -4.87 8.75 -14.43
N LYS A 127 -4.87 9.31 -15.65
CA LYS A 127 -3.73 10.07 -16.17
C LYS A 127 -3.40 11.25 -15.24
N GLY A 128 -2.12 11.47 -14.98
CA GLY A 128 -1.62 12.55 -14.13
C GLY A 128 -1.59 12.16 -12.65
N LYS A 129 -1.96 13.08 -11.77
CA LYS A 129 -1.85 12.90 -10.32
C LYS A 129 -2.89 11.92 -9.78
N ASN A 130 -2.41 10.94 -9.02
CA ASN A 130 -3.19 9.95 -8.30
C ASN A 130 -2.88 10.02 -6.80
N VAL A 131 -3.80 9.51 -5.99
CA VAL A 131 -3.62 9.36 -4.55
C VAL A 131 -3.82 7.90 -4.17
N VAL A 132 -2.85 7.33 -3.47
CA VAL A 132 -3.02 6.09 -2.70
C VAL A 132 -3.27 6.45 -1.25
N ALA A 133 -4.24 5.77 -0.64
CA ALA A 133 -4.61 5.94 0.75
C ALA A 133 -4.70 4.57 1.41
N VAL A 134 -4.16 4.43 2.62
CA VAL A 134 -4.06 3.16 3.33
C VAL A 134 -4.56 3.35 4.76
N HIS A 135 -5.39 2.44 5.24
CA HIS A 135 -5.66 2.29 6.66
C HIS A 135 -5.13 0.92 7.06
N CYS A 136 -4.40 0.87 8.17
CA CYS A 136 -3.93 -0.37 8.77
C CYS A 136 -4.36 -0.39 10.24
N HIS A 137 -4.89 -1.53 10.68
CA HIS A 137 -5.40 -1.73 12.03
C HIS A 137 -4.70 -2.89 12.71
N GLN A 138 -4.08 -2.60 13.86
CA GLN A 138 -3.45 -3.56 14.74
C GLN A 138 -4.21 -3.69 16.07
N ASN A 139 -4.52 -4.95 16.41
CA ASN A 139 -4.94 -5.44 17.71
C ASN A 139 -3.74 -5.68 18.66
N ASP A 140 -2.86 -6.64 18.34
CA ASP A 140 -1.76 -7.12 19.18
C ASP A 140 -0.64 -7.79 18.39
N GLY A 141 0.49 -8.09 19.05
CA GLY A 141 1.61 -8.82 18.43
C GLY A 141 2.54 -7.93 17.61
N GLY A 142 2.82 -8.35 16.37
CA GLY A 142 3.69 -7.61 15.47
C GLY A 142 3.07 -6.27 15.06
N GLN A 143 3.79 -5.49 14.25
CA GLN A 143 3.23 -4.26 13.71
C GLN A 143 4.03 -3.80 12.52
N PHE A 144 3.41 -3.80 11.35
CA PHE A 144 4.06 -3.31 10.14
C PHE A 144 3.03 -2.89 9.10
N ILE A 145 3.35 -1.85 8.33
CA ILE A 145 2.68 -1.54 7.08
C ILE A 145 3.66 -0.86 6.11
N ASP A 146 3.79 -1.44 4.93
CA ASP A 146 4.43 -0.81 3.78
C ASP A 146 3.91 -1.43 2.49
N LEU A 147 3.84 -0.63 1.42
CA LEU A 147 3.40 -1.13 0.13
C LEU A 147 3.98 -0.36 -1.05
N GLY A 148 3.95 -1.02 -2.20
CA GLY A 148 4.17 -0.42 -3.52
C GLY A 148 3.16 -0.93 -4.55
N ILE A 149 2.87 -0.11 -5.55
CA ILE A 149 2.04 -0.49 -6.71
C ILE A 149 2.96 -0.94 -7.83
N LEU A 150 2.78 -2.16 -8.32
CA LEU A 150 3.59 -2.72 -9.41
C LEU A 150 2.71 -2.97 -10.63
N LEU A 151 3.14 -2.44 -11.77
CA LEU A 151 2.51 -2.67 -13.07
C LEU A 151 3.48 -3.46 -13.93
N GLY A 152 3.06 -4.66 -14.34
CA GLY A 152 3.83 -5.56 -15.19
C GLY A 152 3.18 -5.72 -16.56
N SER A 153 4.01 -5.72 -17.58
CA SER A 153 3.68 -6.26 -18.91
C SER A 153 4.34 -7.64 -19.02
N SER A 154 3.75 -8.59 -19.75
CA SER A 154 4.52 -9.78 -20.11
C SER A 154 5.67 -9.35 -21.02
N GLY A 155 6.87 -9.28 -20.45
CA GLY A 155 8.09 -9.41 -21.23
C GLY A 155 8.21 -10.88 -21.64
N ASN A 156 8.56 -11.15 -22.89
CA ASN A 156 8.88 -12.49 -23.37
C ASN A 156 9.77 -13.19 -22.34
N LYS A 157 9.40 -14.44 -22.03
CA LYS A 157 10.36 -15.40 -21.51
C LYS A 157 11.42 -15.59 -22.61
N GLU A 158 12.55 -14.92 -22.48
CA GLU A 158 13.80 -15.42 -23.04
C GLU A 158 14.48 -16.29 -21.98
#